data_AF-A0A7C7GDC4-F1
#
_entry.id   AF-A0A7C7GDC4-F1
#
_cell.length_a   1.000
_cell.length_b   1.000
_cell.length_c   1.000
_cell.angle_alpha   90.00
_cell.angle_beta   90.00
_cell.angle_gamma   90.00
#
_symmetry.space_group_name_H-M   'P 1'
#
loop_
_entity.id
_entity.type
_entity.pdbx_description
1 polymer ?
#
loop_
_entity_poly.entity_id
_entity_poly.type
_entity_poly.pdbx_seq_one_letter_code
_entity_poly.pdbx_strand_id
1 'polypeptide(L)'
;MKKLLLLLTLAPCTAIGQSYDVLFIGNSYTYSNNLPQQVAGLASSFGDTINYDSSTPGGATFNAHSSNATTLAKISQQEWDYVVLQAQSQEPSFSPAQVANDVYPYAQILVDSIAQNSLCTEPLFFMTWGRKYGDQQNCMFYPPICTYEGMQNRLRESYLEMATTNNASVSPVGISWKNSIALDSMINLYSGDNSHPSIYGSYLAACTFYSSIFKKSCVGSAFWPVGVDSATAVFLQTVASNTVLDTLSTWNIFNADFSYVIMGDSVVLTNSSSNYESLMWDFGDGNQSTSTNPTHSYSASGSYTLTLTAYNNDSCFTDTLSASIQIGVVSSLDEKPKKEKTLQTITDLLGRTTQPVPNSVLFYIYDDGSVEKRIRLER
;
A
#
# COMPACT_ATOMS: atom_id res chain seq x y z
N MET A 1 39.30 31.83 24.04
CA MET A 1 38.42 30.65 23.87
C MET A 1 38.10 30.52 22.39
N LYS A 2 38.73 29.57 21.69
CA LYS A 2 38.48 29.33 20.26
C LYS A 2 37.15 28.58 20.14
N LYS A 3 36.15 29.19 19.48
CA LYS A 3 34.88 28.54 19.15
C LYS A 3 35.17 27.44 18.12
N LEU A 4 34.99 26.19 18.52
CA LEU A 4 35.06 25.03 17.63
C LEU A 4 33.75 25.00 16.84
N LEU A 5 33.84 25.25 15.53
CA LEU A 5 32.71 25.13 14.61
C LEU A 5 32.53 23.62 14.33
N LEU A 6 31.46 23.03 14.86
CA LEU A 6 31.11 21.63 14.58
C LEU A 6 30.49 21.60 13.17
N LEU A 7 31.28 21.16 12.18
CA LEU A 7 30.78 20.88 10.84
C LEU A 7 29.99 19.56 10.93
N LEU A 8 28.65 19.62 10.91
CA LEU A 8 27.82 18.44 10.69
C LEU A 8 28.00 18.03 9.22
N THR A 9 28.85 17.04 8.96
CA THR A 9 28.87 16.36 7.68
C THR A 9 27.66 15.42 7.64
N LEU A 10 26.59 15.84 6.96
CA LEU A 10 25.57 14.92 6.49
C LEU A 10 26.25 13.95 5.53
N ALA A 11 26.51 12.72 5.98
CA ALA A 11 26.86 11.64 5.08
C ALA A 11 25.67 11.49 4.11
N PRO A 12 25.86 11.60 2.79
CA PRO A 12 24.80 11.29 1.86
C PRO A 12 24.41 9.83 2.09
N CYS A 13 23.17 9.61 2.50
CA CYS A 13 22.58 8.28 2.50
C CYS A 13 22.51 7.85 1.04
N THR A 14 23.54 7.16 0.57
CA THR A 14 23.48 6.47 -0.72
C THR A 14 22.50 5.34 -0.53
N ALA A 15 21.23 5.57 -0.89
CA ALA A 15 20.29 4.47 -1.06
C ALA A 15 20.90 3.53 -2.10
N ILE A 16 21.29 2.33 -1.66
CA ILE A 16 21.77 1.29 -2.56
C ILE A 16 20.55 0.85 -3.36
N GLY A 17 20.64 0.95 -4.70
CA GLY A 17 19.58 0.49 -5.58
C GLY A 17 19.28 -1.00 -5.36
N GLN A 18 18.01 -1.36 -5.47
CA GLN A 18 17.58 -2.77 -5.41
C GLN A 18 17.77 -3.40 -6.79
N SER A 19 18.12 -4.68 -6.82
CA SER A 19 18.25 -5.46 -8.07
C SER A 19 17.32 -6.65 -7.99
N TYR A 20 16.52 -6.86 -9.04
CA TYR A 20 15.62 -8.01 -9.14
C TYR A 20 15.76 -8.69 -10.50
N ASP A 21 15.72 -10.02 -10.48
CA ASP A 21 15.60 -10.87 -11.66
C ASP A 21 14.12 -11.19 -11.90
N VAL A 22 13.59 -10.82 -13.08
CA VAL A 22 12.15 -10.90 -13.38
C VAL A 22 11.88 -11.65 -14.68
N LEU A 23 11.08 -12.71 -14.63
CA LEU A 23 10.61 -13.42 -15.82
C LEU A 23 9.20 -12.96 -16.20
N PHE A 24 9.02 -12.51 -17.44
CA PHE A 24 7.71 -12.13 -17.97
C PHE A 24 7.08 -13.23 -18.81
N ILE A 25 6.01 -13.85 -18.31
CA ILE A 25 5.20 -14.84 -19.04
C ILE A 25 3.91 -14.17 -19.50
N GLY A 26 3.65 -14.19 -20.81
CA GLY A 26 2.47 -13.54 -21.34
C GLY A 26 2.33 -13.64 -22.84
N ASN A 27 1.90 -12.56 -23.48
CA ASN A 27 1.66 -12.55 -24.91
C ASN A 27 1.90 -11.15 -25.50
N SER A 28 1.11 -10.77 -26.51
CA SER A 28 1.23 -9.48 -27.19
C SER A 28 1.06 -8.28 -26.29
N TYR A 29 0.30 -8.36 -25.20
CA TYR A 29 0.22 -7.25 -24.24
C TYR A 29 1.54 -7.03 -23.50
N THR A 30 2.35 -8.08 -23.31
CA THR A 30 3.68 -8.00 -22.70
C THR A 30 4.74 -7.56 -23.71
N TYR A 31 4.82 -8.16 -24.90
CA TYR A 31 5.89 -7.78 -25.84
C TYR A 31 5.63 -6.44 -26.56
N SER A 32 4.39 -5.96 -26.60
CA SER A 32 4.05 -4.69 -27.26
C SER A 32 4.83 -3.52 -26.63
N ASN A 33 5.45 -2.72 -27.48
CA ASN A 33 6.33 -1.61 -27.09
C ASN A 33 7.47 -2.03 -26.14
N ASN A 34 7.81 -3.33 -26.11
CA ASN A 34 8.81 -3.92 -25.22
C ASN A 34 8.62 -3.54 -23.74
N LEU A 35 7.47 -3.90 -23.17
CA LEU A 35 7.13 -3.56 -21.78
C LEU A 35 8.22 -3.94 -20.77
N PRO A 36 8.84 -5.15 -20.80
CA PRO A 36 9.92 -5.49 -19.87
C PRO A 36 11.10 -4.52 -19.93
N GLN A 37 11.49 -4.07 -21.14
CA GLN A 37 12.55 -3.08 -21.30
C GLN A 37 12.17 -1.72 -20.70
N GLN A 38 10.90 -1.31 -20.79
CA GLN A 38 10.45 -0.05 -20.19
C GLN A 38 10.48 -0.12 -18.65
N VAL A 39 10.11 -1.26 -18.06
CA VAL A 39 10.22 -1.48 -16.61
C VAL A 39 11.68 -1.39 -16.17
N ALA A 40 12.61 -2.03 -16.90
CA ALA A 40 14.04 -1.94 -16.61
C ALA A 40 14.61 -0.52 -16.79
N GLY A 41 14.14 0.23 -17.78
CA GLY A 41 14.52 1.63 -17.99
C GLY A 41 14.04 2.55 -16.85
N LEU A 42 12.82 2.34 -16.36
CA LEU A 42 12.30 3.02 -15.17
C LEU A 42 13.15 2.70 -13.93
N ALA A 43 13.41 1.42 -13.67
CA ALA A 43 14.25 0.99 -12.54
C ALA A 43 15.62 1.67 -12.58
N SER A 44 16.29 1.61 -13.74
CA SER A 44 17.61 2.21 -13.94
C SER A 44 17.62 3.72 -13.67
N SER A 45 16.52 4.42 -13.96
CA SER A 45 16.40 5.87 -13.70
C SER A 45 16.41 6.24 -12.21
N PHE A 46 16.10 5.29 -11.34
CA PHE A 46 16.15 5.43 -9.88
C PHE A 46 17.39 4.76 -9.25
N GLY A 47 18.29 4.22 -10.08
CA GLY A 47 19.44 3.44 -9.62
C GLY A 47 19.11 1.99 -9.25
N ASP A 48 17.85 1.57 -9.41
CA ASP A 48 17.41 0.17 -9.28
C ASP A 48 17.73 -0.63 -10.56
N THR A 49 17.69 -1.96 -10.48
CA THR A 49 17.97 -2.85 -11.61
C THR A 49 16.89 -3.91 -11.75
N ILE A 50 16.44 -4.13 -12.99
CA ILE A 50 15.65 -5.30 -13.40
C ILE A 50 16.49 -6.04 -14.44
N ASN A 51 16.97 -7.24 -14.13
CA ASN A 51 17.39 -8.17 -15.17
C ASN A 51 16.16 -8.99 -15.56
N TYR A 52 15.90 -9.16 -16.84
CA TYR A 52 14.67 -9.81 -17.27
C TYR A 52 14.87 -10.77 -18.42
N ASP A 53 13.97 -11.75 -18.47
CA ASP A 53 13.70 -12.56 -19.64
C ASP A 53 12.18 -12.67 -19.86
N SER A 54 11.74 -13.25 -20.98
CA SER A 54 10.32 -13.40 -21.28
C SER A 54 9.98 -14.64 -22.11
N SER A 55 8.78 -15.17 -21.92
CA SER A 55 8.12 -16.11 -22.84
C SER A 55 6.76 -15.52 -23.23
N THR A 56 6.67 -14.96 -24.45
CA THR A 56 5.50 -14.17 -24.86
C THR A 56 4.89 -14.59 -26.21
N PRO A 57 4.51 -15.87 -26.43
CA PRO A 57 3.84 -16.28 -27.66
C PRO A 57 2.55 -15.48 -27.88
N GLY A 58 2.31 -15.02 -29.10
CA GLY A 58 1.14 -14.20 -29.43
C GLY A 58 -0.17 -14.91 -29.09
N GLY A 59 -1.09 -14.21 -28.42
CA GLY A 59 -2.40 -14.73 -28.02
C GLY A 59 -2.39 -15.84 -26.97
N ALA A 60 -1.25 -16.16 -26.35
CA ALA A 60 -1.14 -17.24 -25.38
C ALA A 60 -2.07 -17.04 -24.16
N THR A 61 -2.63 -18.15 -23.71
CA THR A 61 -3.46 -18.30 -22.52
C THR A 61 -2.64 -18.93 -21.39
N PHE A 62 -3.14 -18.95 -20.16
CA PHE A 62 -2.48 -19.73 -19.10
C PHE A 62 -2.42 -21.22 -19.41
N ASN A 63 -3.46 -21.79 -20.02
CA ASN A 63 -3.45 -23.19 -20.48
C ASN A 63 -2.34 -23.46 -21.51
N ALA A 64 -2.15 -22.53 -22.46
CA ALA A 64 -1.08 -22.64 -23.43
C ALA A 64 0.29 -22.61 -22.75
N HIS A 65 0.49 -21.71 -21.77
CA HIS A 65 1.75 -21.61 -21.03
C HIS A 65 2.02 -22.79 -20.10
N SER A 66 1.01 -23.33 -19.44
CA SER A 66 1.14 -24.40 -18.44
C SER A 66 1.63 -25.72 -19.05
N SER A 67 1.59 -25.86 -20.37
CA SER A 67 2.12 -27.01 -21.12
C SER A 67 3.23 -26.64 -22.11
N ASN A 68 3.62 -25.36 -22.19
CA ASN A 68 4.64 -24.90 -23.13
C ASN A 68 6.04 -25.18 -22.59
N ALA A 69 6.79 -26.07 -23.26
CA ALA A 69 8.13 -26.45 -22.84
C ALA A 69 9.11 -25.27 -22.71
N THR A 70 9.01 -24.24 -23.55
CA THR A 70 9.86 -23.05 -23.45
C THR A 70 9.51 -22.21 -22.23
N THR A 71 8.22 -22.01 -21.94
CA THR A 71 7.80 -21.31 -20.73
C THR A 71 8.27 -22.04 -19.47
N LEU A 72 8.00 -23.35 -19.38
CA LEU A 72 8.37 -24.13 -18.20
C LEU A 72 9.90 -24.19 -18.02
N ALA A 73 10.68 -24.30 -19.10
CA ALA A 73 12.13 -24.26 -19.03
C ALA A 73 12.67 -22.91 -18.55
N LYS A 74 12.00 -21.79 -18.87
CA LYS A 74 12.39 -20.46 -18.35
C LYS A 74 12.05 -20.29 -16.88
N ILE A 75 10.90 -20.82 -16.43
CA ILE A 75 10.55 -20.82 -15.00
C ILE A 75 11.64 -21.54 -14.20
N SER A 76 12.10 -22.71 -14.66
CA SER A 76 13.11 -23.51 -13.97
C SER A 76 14.57 -23.15 -14.28
N GLN A 77 14.79 -22.07 -15.05
CA GLN A 77 16.15 -21.71 -15.50
C GLN A 77 17.02 -21.17 -14.36
N GLN A 78 16.42 -20.46 -13.42
CA GLN A 78 17.07 -19.87 -12.25
C GLN A 78 16.04 -19.55 -11.17
N GLU A 79 16.52 -19.18 -9.99
CA GLU A 79 15.68 -18.60 -8.94
C GLU A 79 15.38 -17.14 -9.33
N TRP A 80 14.14 -16.88 -9.73
CA TRP A 80 13.67 -15.53 -10.06
C TRP A 80 13.22 -14.84 -8.77
N ASP A 81 13.36 -13.51 -8.69
CA ASP A 81 12.69 -12.76 -7.62
C ASP A 81 11.20 -12.66 -7.92
N TYR A 82 10.85 -12.41 -9.19
CA TYR A 82 9.47 -12.33 -9.65
C TYR A 82 9.25 -13.12 -10.93
N VAL A 83 8.12 -13.83 -10.99
CA VAL A 83 7.59 -14.36 -12.26
C VAL A 83 6.25 -13.70 -12.53
N VAL A 84 6.23 -12.84 -13.55
CA VAL A 84 5.04 -12.12 -13.98
C VAL A 84 4.16 -13.02 -14.84
N LEU A 85 2.90 -13.17 -14.44
CA LEU A 85 1.92 -14.02 -15.10
C LEU A 85 0.80 -13.19 -15.72
N GLN A 86 0.80 -13.12 -17.05
CA GLN A 86 -0.25 -12.48 -17.84
C GLN A 86 -1.13 -13.53 -18.53
N ALA A 87 -2.43 -13.49 -18.28
CA ALA A 87 -3.39 -14.33 -19.02
C ALA A 87 -3.66 -13.78 -20.43
N GLN A 88 -4.58 -14.43 -21.15
CA GLN A 88 -5.09 -13.92 -22.41
C GLN A 88 -5.93 -12.64 -22.18
N SER A 89 -5.90 -11.71 -23.14
CA SER A 89 -6.46 -10.35 -23.00
C SER A 89 -7.97 -10.23 -22.67
N GLN A 90 -8.76 -11.27 -22.92
CA GLN A 90 -10.21 -11.34 -22.74
C GLN A 90 -10.61 -12.40 -21.71
N GLU A 91 -9.94 -13.56 -21.69
CA GLU A 91 -10.41 -14.75 -20.95
C GLU A 91 -10.72 -14.46 -19.47
N PRO A 92 -9.89 -13.74 -18.70
CA PRO A 92 -10.22 -13.41 -17.31
C PRO A 92 -11.39 -12.43 -17.16
N SER A 93 -11.91 -11.85 -18.24
CA SER A 93 -13.10 -10.99 -18.21
C SER A 93 -14.41 -11.75 -18.43
N PHE A 94 -14.35 -13.01 -18.89
CA PHE A 94 -15.52 -13.79 -19.22
C PHE A 94 -16.38 -14.14 -17.99
N SER A 95 -17.47 -14.89 -18.24
CA SER A 95 -18.38 -15.28 -17.16
C SER A 95 -17.64 -16.04 -16.05
N PRO A 96 -18.04 -15.87 -14.76
CA PRO A 96 -17.36 -16.53 -13.65
C PRO A 96 -17.18 -18.04 -13.84
N ALA A 97 -18.19 -18.73 -14.36
CA ALA A 97 -18.12 -20.17 -14.62
C ALA A 97 -17.08 -20.53 -15.69
N GLN A 98 -16.96 -19.71 -16.74
CA GLN A 98 -15.96 -19.94 -17.78
C GLN A 98 -14.55 -19.67 -17.25
N VAL A 99 -14.34 -18.57 -16.53
CA VAL A 99 -13.03 -18.26 -15.92
C VAL A 99 -12.60 -19.35 -14.95
N ALA A 100 -13.53 -19.85 -14.12
CA ALA A 100 -13.25 -20.91 -13.15
C ALA A 100 -12.78 -22.22 -13.82
N ASN A 101 -13.24 -22.51 -15.04
CA ASN A 101 -12.83 -23.71 -15.78
C ASN A 101 -11.58 -23.48 -16.64
N ASP A 102 -11.52 -22.35 -17.32
CA ASP A 102 -10.56 -22.14 -18.42
C ASP A 102 -9.33 -21.32 -18.02
N VAL A 103 -9.34 -20.69 -16.83
CA VAL A 103 -8.26 -19.78 -16.38
C VAL A 103 -7.66 -20.23 -15.05
N TYR A 104 -8.47 -20.34 -13.99
CA TYR A 104 -7.96 -20.56 -12.63
C TYR A 104 -7.12 -21.84 -12.45
N PRO A 105 -7.51 -23.01 -13.02
CA PRO A 105 -6.70 -24.22 -12.87
C PRO A 105 -5.31 -24.08 -13.48
N TYR A 106 -5.20 -23.33 -14.59
CA TYR A 106 -3.93 -23.14 -15.28
C TYR A 106 -3.08 -22.05 -14.64
N ALA A 107 -3.70 -21.04 -14.02
CA ALA A 107 -3.00 -20.12 -13.13
C ALA A 107 -2.33 -20.87 -11.99
N GLN A 108 -3.06 -21.79 -11.33
CA GLN A 108 -2.52 -22.63 -10.26
C GLN A 108 -1.36 -23.49 -10.73
N ILE A 109 -1.46 -24.17 -11.88
CA ILE A 109 -0.35 -24.99 -12.41
C ILE A 109 0.91 -24.16 -12.64
N LEU A 110 0.77 -22.92 -13.13
CA LEU A 110 1.90 -22.02 -13.34
C LEU A 110 2.51 -21.57 -12.00
N VAL A 111 1.70 -21.21 -11.01
CA VAL A 111 2.17 -20.87 -9.66
C VAL A 111 2.85 -22.07 -8.99
N ASP A 112 2.27 -23.27 -9.09
CA ASP A 112 2.87 -24.49 -8.56
C ASP A 112 4.22 -24.78 -9.25
N SER A 113 4.33 -24.50 -10.55
CA SER A 113 5.60 -24.67 -11.29
C SER A 113 6.67 -23.66 -10.82
N ILE A 114 6.26 -22.44 -10.45
CA ILE A 114 7.15 -21.43 -9.87
C ILE A 114 7.61 -21.90 -8.48
N ALA A 115 6.67 -22.28 -7.61
CA ALA A 115 6.97 -22.76 -6.25
C ALA A 115 7.81 -24.04 -6.23
N GLN A 116 7.63 -24.94 -7.21
CA GLN A 116 8.47 -26.12 -7.38
C GLN A 116 9.92 -25.78 -7.75
N ASN A 117 10.14 -24.66 -8.43
CA ASN A 117 11.49 -24.16 -8.71
C ASN A 117 12.09 -23.45 -7.49
N SER A 118 11.35 -22.50 -6.91
CA SER A 118 11.75 -21.83 -5.67
C SER A 118 10.54 -21.21 -4.96
N LEU A 119 10.45 -21.43 -3.64
CA LEU A 119 9.50 -20.74 -2.78
C LEU A 119 9.86 -19.25 -2.59
N CYS A 120 11.12 -18.88 -2.86
CA CYS A 120 11.60 -17.51 -2.78
C CYS A 120 11.35 -16.71 -4.08
N THR A 121 10.51 -17.23 -4.99
CA THR A 121 10.04 -16.49 -6.18
C THR A 121 8.61 -16.04 -5.96
N GLU A 122 8.34 -14.74 -6.13
CA GLU A 122 7.01 -14.16 -5.99
C GLU A 122 6.26 -14.25 -7.33
N PRO A 123 5.14 -15.00 -7.42
CA PRO A 123 4.27 -14.91 -8.57
C PRO A 123 3.58 -13.53 -8.58
N LEU A 124 3.67 -12.81 -9.70
CA LEU A 124 3.05 -11.49 -9.86
C LEU A 124 2.06 -11.50 -11.01
N PHE A 125 0.77 -11.53 -10.70
CA PHE A 125 -0.26 -11.46 -11.74
C PHE A 125 -0.31 -10.08 -12.40
N PHE A 126 -0.22 -10.06 -13.73
CA PHE A 126 -0.37 -8.86 -14.54
C PHE A 126 -1.86 -8.61 -14.80
N MET A 127 -2.52 -7.81 -13.95
CA MET A 127 -3.90 -7.41 -14.20
C MET A 127 -3.98 -6.54 -15.46
N THR A 128 -4.47 -7.13 -16.55
CA THR A 128 -4.64 -6.43 -17.84
C THR A 128 -5.79 -5.44 -17.81
N TRP A 129 -5.99 -4.72 -18.92
CA TRP A 129 -7.02 -3.71 -19.08
C TRP A 129 -8.18 -4.17 -19.98
N GLY A 130 -9.36 -3.58 -19.76
CA GLY A 130 -10.51 -3.72 -20.65
C GLY A 130 -10.25 -3.09 -22.02
N ARG A 131 -10.86 -3.64 -23.07
CA ARG A 131 -10.83 -3.04 -24.42
C ARG A 131 -11.55 -1.69 -24.43
N LYS A 132 -11.14 -0.77 -25.31
CA LYS A 132 -11.61 0.63 -25.35
C LYS A 132 -13.14 0.75 -25.33
N TYR A 133 -13.81 -0.16 -26.01
CA TYR A 133 -15.27 -0.21 -26.11
C TYR A 133 -15.85 -1.46 -25.45
N GLY A 134 -15.15 -2.12 -24.53
CA GLY A 134 -15.51 -3.46 -24.06
C GLY A 134 -15.27 -4.55 -25.12
N ASP A 135 -15.57 -5.79 -24.78
CA ASP A 135 -15.43 -6.93 -25.68
C ASP A 135 -16.69 -7.11 -26.54
N GLN A 136 -16.82 -6.27 -27.56
CA GLN A 136 -17.97 -6.25 -28.47
C GLN A 136 -18.24 -7.59 -29.18
N GLN A 137 -17.23 -8.45 -29.32
CA GLN A 137 -17.40 -9.74 -29.99
C GLN A 137 -18.07 -10.77 -29.07
N ASN A 138 -17.70 -10.77 -27.79
CA ASN A 138 -18.23 -11.72 -26.80
C ASN A 138 -19.41 -11.17 -25.98
N CYS A 139 -19.73 -9.89 -26.16
CA CYS A 139 -20.76 -9.16 -25.43
C CYS A 139 -22.15 -9.82 -25.48
N MET A 140 -22.49 -10.44 -26.62
CA MET A 140 -23.79 -11.10 -26.81
C MET A 140 -23.95 -12.37 -25.94
N PHE A 141 -22.83 -13.01 -25.57
CA PHE A 141 -22.83 -14.22 -24.74
C PHE A 141 -22.71 -13.88 -23.26
N TYR A 142 -22.07 -12.76 -22.95
CA TYR A 142 -21.91 -12.28 -21.58
C TYR A 142 -22.03 -10.75 -21.54
N PRO A 143 -23.24 -10.18 -21.35
CA PRO A 143 -23.46 -8.73 -21.43
C PRO A 143 -22.61 -7.85 -20.50
N PRO A 144 -22.13 -8.28 -19.31
CA PRO A 144 -21.29 -7.44 -18.48
C PRO A 144 -20.01 -6.93 -19.16
N ILE A 145 -19.45 -7.64 -20.15
CA ILE A 145 -18.23 -7.18 -20.85
C ILE A 145 -18.52 -6.27 -22.06
N CYS A 146 -19.78 -5.89 -22.29
CA CYS A 146 -20.18 -4.94 -23.36
C CYS A 146 -19.50 -3.57 -23.25
N THR A 147 -19.03 -3.17 -22.07
CA THR A 147 -18.45 -1.84 -21.83
C THR A 147 -17.03 -1.97 -21.30
N TYR A 148 -16.23 -0.91 -21.46
CA TYR A 148 -14.91 -0.84 -20.85
C TYR A 148 -14.98 -1.10 -19.34
N GLU A 149 -15.90 -0.42 -18.64
CA GLU A 149 -16.04 -0.53 -17.19
C GLU A 149 -16.41 -1.94 -16.75
N GLY A 150 -17.39 -2.55 -17.41
CA GLY A 150 -17.83 -3.89 -17.07
C GLY A 150 -16.75 -4.94 -17.35
N MET A 151 -16.04 -4.83 -18.48
CA MET A 151 -14.89 -5.67 -18.77
C MET A 151 -13.75 -5.48 -17.76
N GLN A 152 -13.42 -4.23 -17.39
CA GLN A 152 -12.36 -3.95 -16.42
C GLN A 152 -12.71 -4.47 -15.02
N ASN A 153 -13.97 -4.37 -14.61
CA ASN A 153 -14.43 -4.90 -13.33
C ASN A 153 -14.30 -6.43 -13.30
N ARG A 154 -14.64 -7.13 -14.39
CA ARG A 154 -14.47 -8.58 -14.49
C ARG A 154 -13.00 -9.01 -14.46
N LEU A 155 -12.13 -8.32 -15.20
CA LEU A 155 -10.68 -8.54 -15.12
C LEU A 155 -10.18 -8.37 -13.69
N ARG A 156 -10.56 -7.27 -13.02
CA ARG A 156 -10.17 -6.99 -11.63
C ARG A 156 -10.57 -8.14 -10.70
N GLU A 157 -11.84 -8.55 -10.74
CA GLU A 157 -12.36 -9.63 -9.90
C GLU A 157 -11.57 -10.93 -10.11
N SER A 158 -11.34 -11.32 -11.35
CA SER A 158 -10.66 -12.58 -11.65
C SER A 158 -9.17 -12.56 -11.32
N TYR A 159 -8.47 -11.44 -11.52
CA TYR A 159 -7.06 -11.34 -11.11
C TYR A 159 -6.88 -11.31 -9.59
N LEU A 160 -7.77 -10.64 -8.85
CA LEU A 160 -7.72 -10.63 -7.38
C LEU A 160 -8.06 -12.01 -6.78
N GLU A 161 -9.00 -12.74 -7.39
CA GLU A 161 -9.31 -14.11 -7.00
C GLU A 161 -8.10 -15.04 -7.22
N MET A 162 -7.47 -14.98 -8.40
CA MET A 162 -6.26 -15.76 -8.69
C MET A 162 -5.15 -15.45 -7.70
N ALA A 163 -4.90 -14.17 -7.43
CA ALA A 163 -3.89 -13.73 -6.47
C ALA A 163 -4.13 -14.29 -5.06
N THR A 164 -5.34 -14.10 -4.55
CA THR A 164 -5.72 -14.54 -3.19
C THR A 164 -5.65 -16.06 -3.05
N THR A 165 -6.12 -16.81 -4.05
CA THR A 165 -6.11 -18.28 -4.02
C THR A 165 -4.73 -18.89 -4.17
N ASN A 166 -3.77 -18.13 -4.72
CA ASN A 166 -2.41 -18.60 -5.02
C ASN A 166 -1.32 -17.96 -4.14
N ASN A 167 -1.68 -17.22 -3.08
CA ASN A 167 -0.73 -16.46 -2.24
C ASN A 167 0.20 -15.53 -3.05
N ALA A 168 -0.33 -14.95 -4.13
CA ALA A 168 0.45 -14.20 -5.13
C ALA A 168 0.09 -12.72 -5.13
N SER A 169 1.01 -11.88 -5.58
CA SER A 169 0.78 -10.44 -5.76
C SER A 169 0.08 -10.10 -7.08
N VAL A 170 -0.45 -8.89 -7.19
CA VAL A 170 -1.00 -8.31 -8.43
C VAL A 170 -0.32 -7.00 -8.78
N SER A 171 0.09 -6.85 -10.05
CA SER A 171 0.38 -5.55 -10.65
C SER A 171 -0.91 -4.99 -11.27
N PRO A 172 -1.53 -3.94 -10.68
CA PRO A 172 -2.88 -3.48 -11.03
C PRO A 172 -2.89 -2.56 -12.27
N VAL A 173 -2.26 -2.99 -13.36
CA VAL A 173 -2.11 -2.17 -14.58
C VAL A 173 -3.47 -1.75 -15.14
N GLY A 174 -4.44 -2.66 -15.18
CA GLY A 174 -5.81 -2.36 -15.63
C GLY A 174 -6.51 -1.28 -14.82
N ILE A 175 -6.22 -1.18 -13.52
CA ILE A 175 -6.77 -0.12 -12.66
C ILE A 175 -6.03 1.19 -12.90
N SER A 176 -4.72 1.14 -13.14
CA SER A 176 -3.96 2.34 -13.53
C SER A 176 -4.50 2.92 -14.85
N TRP A 177 -4.81 2.05 -15.82
CA TRP A 177 -5.50 2.43 -17.06
C TRP A 177 -6.87 3.07 -16.80
N LYS A 178 -7.70 2.44 -15.97
CA LYS A 178 -9.03 2.95 -15.60
C LYS A 178 -8.93 4.35 -14.98
N ASN A 179 -7.99 4.53 -14.05
CA ASN A 179 -7.76 5.79 -13.36
C ASN A 179 -7.24 6.87 -14.32
N SER A 180 -6.31 6.53 -15.20
CA SER A 180 -5.80 7.46 -16.23
C SER A 180 -6.91 7.93 -17.15
N ILE A 181 -7.75 7.03 -17.67
CA ILE A 181 -8.86 7.38 -18.57
C ILE A 181 -9.90 8.25 -17.85
N ALA A 182 -10.16 7.99 -16.57
CA ALA A 182 -11.10 8.77 -15.76
C ALA A 182 -10.60 10.19 -15.48
N LEU A 183 -9.29 10.38 -15.33
CA LEU A 183 -8.67 11.67 -15.04
C LEU A 183 -8.42 12.49 -16.33
N ASP A 184 -7.97 11.84 -17.39
CA ASP A 184 -7.78 12.46 -18.70
C ASP A 184 -8.03 11.44 -19.83
N SER A 185 -9.17 11.60 -20.50
CA SER A 185 -9.57 10.74 -21.62
C SER A 185 -8.93 11.13 -22.97
N MET A 186 -8.19 12.25 -23.03
CA MET A 186 -7.50 12.69 -24.25
C MET A 186 -6.21 11.89 -24.48
N ILE A 187 -5.61 11.34 -23.42
CA ILE A 187 -4.45 10.44 -23.53
C ILE A 187 -4.93 9.08 -24.04
N ASN A 188 -4.75 8.83 -25.34
CA ASN A 188 -5.16 7.57 -25.93
C ASN A 188 -4.19 6.43 -25.56
N LEU A 189 -4.56 5.63 -24.56
CA LEU A 189 -3.79 4.46 -24.11
C LEU A 189 -3.82 3.29 -25.09
N TYR A 190 -4.71 3.31 -26.09
CA TYR A 190 -4.89 2.23 -27.05
C TYR A 190 -4.17 2.50 -28.38
N SER A 191 -3.67 1.41 -28.97
CA SER A 191 -3.30 1.36 -30.37
C SER A 191 -4.55 1.47 -31.27
N GLY A 192 -4.37 1.51 -32.59
CA GLY A 192 -5.47 1.64 -33.56
C GLY A 192 -6.49 0.49 -33.54
N ASP A 193 -6.13 -0.65 -32.93
CA ASP A 193 -6.99 -1.82 -32.80
C ASP A 193 -7.95 -1.77 -31.59
N ASN A 194 -7.85 -0.74 -30.76
CA ASN A 194 -8.66 -0.55 -29.55
C ASN A 194 -8.49 -1.63 -28.46
N SER A 195 -7.42 -2.42 -28.53
CA SER A 195 -7.08 -3.49 -27.59
C SER A 195 -5.63 -3.36 -27.10
N HIS A 196 -4.67 -3.42 -28.02
CA HIS A 196 -3.24 -3.33 -27.72
C HIS A 196 -2.86 -1.95 -27.18
N PRO A 197 -1.75 -1.86 -26.42
CA PRO A 197 -1.33 -0.60 -25.84
C PRO A 197 -0.69 0.33 -26.89
N SER A 198 -1.02 1.61 -26.81
CA SER A 198 -0.16 2.66 -27.36
C SER A 198 1.11 2.80 -26.53
N ILE A 199 2.03 3.67 -26.94
CA ILE A 199 3.22 3.95 -26.14
C ILE A 199 2.88 4.52 -24.75
N TYR A 200 1.80 5.31 -24.64
CA TYR A 200 1.29 5.82 -23.36
C TYR A 200 0.76 4.69 -22.47
N GLY A 201 0.01 3.75 -23.05
CA GLY A 201 -0.53 2.59 -22.33
C GLY A 201 0.58 1.66 -21.80
N SER A 202 1.60 1.39 -22.62
CA SER A 202 2.77 0.61 -22.19
C SER A 202 3.61 1.33 -21.15
N TYR A 203 3.78 2.65 -21.26
CA TYR A 203 4.52 3.41 -20.26
C TYR A 203 3.81 3.44 -18.90
N LEU A 204 2.48 3.63 -18.90
CA LEU A 204 1.66 3.52 -17.70
C LEU A 204 1.78 2.14 -17.06
N ALA A 205 1.71 1.08 -17.86
CA ALA A 205 1.92 -0.29 -17.38
C ALA A 205 3.30 -0.48 -16.77
N ALA A 206 4.35 0.06 -17.40
CA ALA A 206 5.71 -0.03 -16.89
C ALA A 206 5.85 0.68 -15.53
N CYS A 207 5.24 1.85 -15.39
CA CYS A 207 5.18 2.61 -14.14
C CYS A 207 4.48 1.82 -13.03
N THR A 208 3.35 1.17 -13.34
CA THR A 208 2.63 0.32 -12.38
C THR A 208 3.49 -0.86 -11.94
N PHE A 209 4.17 -1.54 -12.87
CA PHE A 209 5.08 -2.64 -12.54
C PHE A 209 6.23 -2.21 -11.64
N TYR A 210 6.86 -1.06 -11.93
CA TYR A 210 7.92 -0.53 -11.07
C TYR A 210 7.40 -0.32 -9.65
N SER A 211 6.25 0.34 -9.49
CA SER A 211 5.66 0.55 -8.16
C SER A 211 5.22 -0.73 -7.47
N SER A 212 4.78 -1.75 -8.21
CA SER A 212 4.41 -3.05 -7.62
C SER A 212 5.61 -3.88 -7.18
N ILE A 213 6.69 -3.90 -7.98
CA ILE A 213 7.90 -4.70 -7.69
C ILE A 213 8.74 -4.04 -6.60
N PHE A 214 9.04 -2.75 -6.75
CA PHE A 214 9.94 -2.04 -5.83
C PHE A 214 9.23 -1.43 -4.63
N LYS A 215 7.88 -1.37 -4.64
CA LYS A 215 7.07 -0.64 -3.65
C LYS A 215 7.48 0.83 -3.53
N LYS A 216 7.94 1.41 -4.64
CA LYS A 216 8.43 2.79 -4.75
C LYS A 216 7.60 3.59 -5.74
N SER A 217 7.54 4.91 -5.53
CA SER A 217 6.93 5.81 -6.50
C SER A 217 7.78 5.88 -7.76
N CYS A 218 7.15 5.77 -8.93
CA CYS A 218 7.82 6.04 -10.21
C CYS A 218 7.79 7.53 -10.60
N VAL A 219 7.20 8.40 -9.76
CA VAL A 219 7.17 9.85 -9.98
C VAL A 219 8.57 10.42 -9.92
N GLY A 220 8.91 11.23 -10.92
CA GLY A 220 10.23 11.85 -11.04
C GLY A 220 11.24 10.99 -11.78
N SER A 221 10.80 9.88 -12.39
CA SER A 221 11.67 9.09 -13.27
C SER A 221 12.20 9.96 -14.42
N ALA A 222 13.51 9.88 -14.65
CA ALA A 222 14.17 10.49 -15.81
C ALA A 222 13.96 9.67 -17.10
N PHE A 223 13.32 8.50 -17.01
CA PHE A 223 13.02 7.65 -18.15
C PHE A 223 11.55 7.76 -18.56
N TRP A 224 11.33 8.08 -19.83
CA TRP A 224 10.05 7.87 -20.52
C TRP A 224 10.32 7.62 -22.01
N PRO A 225 9.48 6.84 -22.69
CA PRO A 225 9.70 6.49 -24.09
C PRO A 225 9.52 7.70 -25.02
N VAL A 226 10.22 7.65 -26.16
CA VAL A 226 10.08 8.63 -27.23
C VAL A 226 8.62 8.72 -27.67
N GLY A 227 8.11 9.95 -27.81
CA GLY A 227 6.70 10.22 -28.17
C GLY A 227 5.80 10.52 -26.96
N VAL A 228 6.29 10.31 -25.74
CA VAL A 228 5.65 10.81 -24.52
C VAL A 228 6.35 12.10 -24.10
N ASP A 229 5.60 13.20 -23.99
CA ASP A 229 6.13 14.45 -23.45
C ASP A 229 6.24 14.39 -21.93
N SER A 230 7.04 15.29 -21.34
CA SER A 230 7.32 15.26 -19.90
C SER A 230 6.09 15.48 -19.01
N ALA A 231 5.11 16.28 -19.45
CA ALA A 231 3.91 16.52 -18.65
C ALA A 231 3.03 15.26 -18.62
N THR A 232 2.84 14.64 -19.79
CA THR A 232 2.15 13.34 -19.89
C THR A 232 2.89 12.25 -19.12
N ALA A 233 4.22 12.21 -19.17
CA ALA A 233 5.01 11.24 -18.42
C ALA A 233 4.79 11.36 -16.91
N VAL A 234 4.90 12.57 -16.34
CA VAL A 234 4.64 12.82 -14.92
C VAL A 234 3.22 12.45 -14.52
N PHE A 235 2.23 12.78 -15.36
CA PHE A 235 0.84 12.39 -15.12
C PHE A 235 0.70 10.86 -15.02
N LEU A 236 1.22 10.10 -15.98
CA LEU A 236 1.13 8.63 -15.99
C LEU A 236 1.89 8.00 -14.80
N GLN A 237 3.06 8.56 -14.45
CA GLN A 237 3.81 8.15 -13.26
C GLN A 237 3.00 8.34 -11.97
N THR A 238 2.32 9.49 -11.83
CA THR A 238 1.47 9.78 -10.66
C THR A 238 0.29 8.83 -10.59
N VAL A 239 -0.41 8.59 -11.71
CA VAL A 239 -1.55 7.66 -11.74
C VAL A 239 -1.12 6.26 -11.32
N ALA A 240 -0.03 5.74 -11.88
CA ALA A 240 0.48 4.41 -11.54
C ALA A 240 0.91 4.33 -10.07
N SER A 241 1.71 5.29 -9.58
CA SER A 241 2.23 5.28 -8.21
C SER A 241 1.09 5.31 -7.19
N ASN A 242 0.13 6.20 -7.35
CA ASN A 242 -1.02 6.30 -6.44
C ASN A 242 -1.88 5.03 -6.51
N THR A 243 -2.11 4.49 -7.71
CA THR A 243 -2.92 3.27 -7.87
C THR A 243 -2.33 2.09 -7.08
N VAL A 244 -0.99 1.97 -7.02
CA VAL A 244 -0.32 0.89 -6.30
C VAL A 244 -0.13 1.21 -4.82
N LEU A 245 0.54 2.31 -4.52
CA LEU A 245 1.10 2.59 -3.20
C LEU A 245 0.06 3.05 -2.18
N ASP A 246 -1.04 3.66 -2.63
CA ASP A 246 -2.10 4.08 -1.71
C ASP A 246 -2.82 2.86 -1.10
N THR A 247 -2.77 1.68 -1.75
CA THR A 247 -3.48 0.47 -1.33
C THR A 247 -2.75 -0.83 -1.68
N LEU A 248 -1.50 -1.03 -1.23
CA LEU A 248 -0.74 -2.27 -1.46
C LEU A 248 -1.53 -3.54 -1.11
N SER A 249 -2.25 -3.52 0.02
CA SER A 249 -3.05 -4.64 0.50
C SER A 249 -4.20 -5.03 -0.42
N THR A 250 -4.75 -4.09 -1.21
CA THR A 250 -5.78 -4.40 -2.20
C THR A 250 -5.24 -5.25 -3.33
N TRP A 251 -3.94 -5.18 -3.59
CA TRP A 251 -3.27 -5.88 -4.68
C TRP A 251 -2.54 -7.13 -4.19
N ASN A 252 -2.75 -7.52 -2.94
CA ASN A 252 -2.05 -8.61 -2.27
C ASN A 252 -0.51 -8.50 -2.36
N ILE A 253 0.03 -7.28 -2.43
CA ILE A 253 1.49 -7.06 -2.50
C ILE A 253 2.06 -7.19 -1.10
N PHE A 254 2.84 -8.24 -0.85
CA PHE A 254 3.47 -8.49 0.44
C PHE A 254 4.16 -7.25 0.99
N ASN A 255 3.77 -6.80 2.18
CA ASN A 255 4.41 -5.66 2.83
C ASN A 255 4.24 -5.69 4.35
N ALA A 256 5.20 -5.11 5.06
CA ALA A 256 5.04 -4.74 6.46
C ALA A 256 4.35 -3.37 6.56
N ASP A 257 3.29 -3.25 7.34
CA ASP A 257 2.63 -1.99 7.64
C ASP A 257 1.90 -2.01 8.98
N PHE A 258 1.86 -0.88 9.65
CA PHE A 258 1.14 -0.73 10.91
C PHE A 258 0.80 0.72 11.25
N SER A 259 -0.18 0.84 12.14
CA SER A 259 -0.48 2.07 12.86
C SER A 259 -0.41 1.84 14.37
N TYR A 260 -0.29 2.93 15.14
CA TYR A 260 -0.17 2.86 16.59
C TYR A 260 -0.88 4.02 17.28
N VAL A 261 -1.29 3.78 18.53
CA VAL A 261 -1.83 4.79 19.44
C VAL A 261 -1.06 4.71 20.75
N ILE A 262 -0.56 5.84 21.21
CA ILE A 262 0.14 5.94 22.51
C ILE A 262 -0.87 6.32 23.59
N MET A 263 -0.88 5.57 24.69
CA MET A 263 -1.75 5.75 25.84
C MET A 263 -0.91 5.76 27.11
N GLY A 264 -0.43 6.93 27.50
CA GLY A 264 0.48 7.08 28.65
C GLY A 264 1.81 6.37 28.42
N ASP A 265 2.09 5.36 29.24
CA ASP A 265 3.30 4.53 29.17
C ASP A 265 3.19 3.36 28.18
N SER A 266 2.04 3.22 27.51
CA SER A 266 1.75 2.05 26.68
C SER A 266 1.50 2.44 25.22
N VAL A 267 1.78 1.52 24.31
CA VAL A 267 1.45 1.62 22.89
C VAL A 267 0.51 0.49 22.50
N VAL A 268 -0.57 0.83 21.79
CA VAL A 268 -1.50 -0.11 21.18
C VAL A 268 -1.21 -0.15 19.69
N LEU A 269 -0.99 -1.35 19.16
CA LEU A 269 -0.55 -1.56 17.78
C LEU A 269 -1.64 -2.23 16.95
N THR A 270 -1.80 -1.74 15.73
CA THR A 270 -2.70 -2.32 14.74
C THR A 270 -1.89 -2.69 13.50
N ASN A 271 -1.76 -3.99 13.24
CA ASN A 271 -1.14 -4.49 12.02
C ASN A 271 -2.00 -4.16 10.80
N SER A 272 -1.35 -3.68 9.75
CA SER A 272 -1.95 -3.43 8.42
C SER A 272 -1.11 -4.05 7.29
N SER A 273 -0.13 -4.89 7.65
CA SER A 273 0.66 -5.70 6.71
C SER A 273 -0.24 -6.55 5.83
N SER A 274 0.22 -6.85 4.61
CA SER A 274 -0.52 -7.69 3.67
C SER A 274 0.32 -8.84 3.12
N ASN A 275 -0.35 -9.89 2.64
CA ASN A 275 0.23 -11.13 2.11
C ASN A 275 1.36 -11.72 2.97
N TYR A 276 1.18 -11.81 4.29
CA TYR A 276 2.19 -12.31 5.23
C TYR A 276 1.75 -13.61 5.92
N GLU A 277 2.71 -14.45 6.30
CA GLU A 277 2.49 -15.70 7.05
C GLU A 277 2.77 -15.52 8.55
N SER A 278 3.80 -14.72 8.90
CA SER A 278 4.15 -14.45 10.29
C SER A 278 4.71 -13.03 10.49
N LEU A 279 4.73 -12.59 11.75
CA LEU A 279 5.13 -11.25 12.17
C LEU A 279 6.06 -11.32 13.39
N MET A 280 6.96 -10.35 13.50
CA MET A 280 7.74 -10.08 14.69
C MET A 280 7.73 -8.58 14.98
N TRP A 281 7.26 -8.22 16.17
CA TRP A 281 7.38 -6.89 16.74
C TRP A 281 8.62 -6.81 17.61
N ASP A 282 9.40 -5.75 17.43
CA ASP A 282 10.44 -5.31 18.35
C ASP A 282 10.05 -3.92 18.87
N PHE A 283 9.87 -3.80 20.19
CA PHE A 283 9.43 -2.55 20.81
C PHE A 283 10.58 -1.56 21.02
N GLY A 284 11.82 -1.95 20.74
CA GLY A 284 13.00 -1.09 20.89
C GLY A 284 13.48 -0.95 22.35
N ASP A 285 12.90 -1.70 23.29
CA ASP A 285 13.28 -1.76 24.71
C ASP A 285 13.85 -3.14 25.12
N GLY A 286 14.06 -4.04 24.15
CA GLY A 286 14.50 -5.42 24.35
C GLY A 286 13.37 -6.44 24.43
N ASN A 287 12.10 -6.02 24.44
CA ASN A 287 10.95 -6.91 24.39
C ASN A 287 10.44 -7.08 22.94
N GLN A 288 9.84 -8.24 22.67
CA GLN A 288 9.31 -8.60 21.36
C GLN A 288 7.93 -9.28 21.46
N SER A 289 7.20 -9.35 20.35
CA SER A 289 5.92 -10.06 20.27
C SER A 289 5.65 -10.62 18.88
N THR A 290 4.98 -11.76 18.81
CA THR A 290 4.43 -12.34 17.56
C THR A 290 2.92 -12.16 17.44
N SER A 291 2.29 -11.46 18.39
CA SER A 291 0.85 -11.16 18.32
C SER A 291 0.55 -10.24 17.14
N THR A 292 -0.58 -10.44 16.46
CA THR A 292 -0.99 -9.61 15.32
C THR A 292 -1.22 -8.15 15.74
N ASN A 293 -1.85 -7.90 16.89
CA ASN A 293 -2.17 -6.55 17.38
C ASN A 293 -1.78 -6.43 18.87
N PRO A 294 -0.48 -6.31 19.19
CA PRO A 294 -0.04 -6.27 20.58
C PRO A 294 -0.32 -4.91 21.24
N THR A 295 -0.43 -4.94 22.57
CA THR A 295 -0.28 -3.76 23.42
C THR A 295 0.98 -3.96 24.25
N HIS A 296 1.85 -2.94 24.31
CA HIS A 296 3.10 -2.99 25.06
C HIS A 296 3.23 -1.80 26.00
N SER A 297 3.69 -2.04 27.23
CA SER A 297 3.90 -1.01 28.27
C SER A 297 5.39 -0.84 28.54
N TYR A 298 5.87 0.40 28.49
CA TYR A 298 7.28 0.72 28.72
C TYR A 298 7.53 1.06 30.18
N SER A 299 8.64 0.55 30.73
CA SER A 299 9.03 0.80 32.11
C SER A 299 9.58 2.21 32.37
N ALA A 300 10.04 2.89 31.32
CA ALA A 300 10.61 4.21 31.37
C ALA A 300 10.04 5.09 30.25
N SER A 301 9.95 6.39 30.50
CA SER A 301 9.73 7.35 29.44
C SER A 301 10.98 7.46 28.56
N GLY A 302 10.77 7.73 27.28
CA GLY A 302 11.86 7.82 26.34
C GLY A 302 11.45 7.71 24.88
N SER A 303 12.45 7.78 24.02
CA SER A 303 12.33 7.53 22.60
C SER A 303 12.60 6.06 22.32
N TYR A 304 11.66 5.40 21.65
CA TYR A 304 11.80 3.99 21.26
C TYR A 304 11.65 3.85 19.75
N THR A 305 12.36 2.88 19.17
CA THR A 305 12.19 2.51 17.75
C THR A 305 11.38 1.24 17.69
N LEU A 306 10.09 1.39 17.42
CA LEU A 306 9.19 0.29 17.20
C LEU A 306 9.42 -0.27 15.80
N THR A 307 9.58 -1.57 15.68
CA THR A 307 9.84 -2.25 14.40
C THR A 307 8.89 -3.43 14.23
N LEU A 308 8.26 -3.51 13.07
CA LEU A 308 7.50 -4.67 12.62
C LEU A 308 8.26 -5.34 11.48
N THR A 309 8.55 -6.62 11.63
CA THR A 309 9.06 -7.47 10.56
C THR A 309 7.97 -8.45 10.14
N ALA A 310 7.61 -8.44 8.86
CA ALA A 310 6.72 -9.44 8.27
C ALA A 310 7.53 -10.47 7.50
N TYR A 311 7.02 -11.71 7.46
CA TYR A 311 7.62 -12.82 6.71
C TYR A 311 6.56 -13.49 5.84
N ASN A 312 6.95 -13.93 4.65
CA ASN A 312 6.12 -14.71 3.73
C ASN A 312 6.96 -15.80 3.03
N ASN A 313 6.27 -16.79 2.45
CA ASN A 313 6.81 -17.96 1.76
C ASN A 313 7.94 -18.63 2.55
N ASP A 314 7.63 -19.17 3.73
CA ASP A 314 8.58 -19.84 4.61
C ASP A 314 9.80 -18.95 4.98
N SER A 315 9.56 -17.66 5.14
CA SER A 315 10.56 -16.62 5.46
C SER A 315 11.57 -16.30 4.35
N CYS A 316 11.33 -16.74 3.12
CA CYS A 316 12.08 -16.27 1.95
C CYS A 316 11.95 -14.75 1.76
N PHE A 317 10.74 -14.23 1.97
CA PHE A 317 10.47 -12.81 1.89
C PHE A 317 10.41 -12.20 3.27
N THR A 318 11.09 -11.07 3.43
CA THR A 318 10.98 -10.25 4.62
C THR A 318 10.76 -8.79 4.24
N ASP A 319 9.89 -8.12 4.97
CA ASP A 319 9.70 -6.68 4.89
C ASP A 319 9.68 -6.11 6.29
N THR A 320 10.20 -4.90 6.45
CA THR A 320 10.37 -4.28 7.77
C THR A 320 9.95 -2.82 7.73
N LEU A 321 9.09 -2.45 8.67
CA LEU A 321 8.70 -1.06 8.91
C LEU A 321 9.10 -0.65 10.32
N SER A 322 9.70 0.52 10.47
CA SER A 322 10.05 1.09 11.77
C SER A 322 9.45 2.47 11.97
N ALA A 323 9.02 2.76 13.19
CA ALA A 323 8.53 4.07 13.62
C ALA A 323 9.22 4.49 14.93
N SER A 324 9.69 5.73 14.99
CA SER A 324 10.15 6.34 16.25
C SER A 324 8.94 6.84 17.04
N ILE A 325 8.79 6.36 18.27
CA ILE A 325 7.71 6.77 19.18
C ILE A 325 8.29 7.45 20.43
N GLN A 326 7.52 8.36 21.01
CA GLN A 326 7.85 9.01 22.28
C GLN A 326 6.88 8.54 23.36
N ILE A 327 7.40 7.85 24.37
CA ILE A 327 6.62 7.41 25.52
C ILE A 327 6.79 8.43 26.65
N GLY A 328 5.67 9.03 27.04
CA GLY A 328 5.63 10.01 28.12
C GLY A 328 5.25 9.35 29.44
N VAL A 329 5.82 9.83 30.54
CA VAL A 329 5.18 9.59 31.84
C VAL A 329 3.85 10.32 31.79
N VAL A 330 2.73 9.66 32.08
CA VAL A 330 1.59 10.39 32.64
C VAL A 330 2.11 10.87 34.00
N SER A 331 2.73 12.05 34.04
CA SER A 331 2.86 12.74 35.31
C SER A 331 1.44 12.78 35.83
N SER A 332 1.17 12.05 36.90
CA SER A 332 -0.03 12.27 37.71
C SER A 332 -0.21 13.78 37.71
N LEU A 333 -1.36 14.27 37.23
CA LEU A 333 -1.68 15.68 37.37
C LEU A 333 -1.33 16.03 38.80
N ASP A 334 -0.27 16.82 39.00
CA ASP A 334 -0.02 17.45 40.27
C ASP A 334 -1.25 18.33 40.46
N GLU A 335 -2.25 17.77 41.14
CA GLU A 335 -3.31 18.53 41.73
C GLU A 335 -2.59 19.44 42.71
N LYS A 336 -2.17 20.62 42.22
CA LYS A 336 -1.69 21.69 43.09
C LYS A 336 -2.75 21.76 44.19
N PRO A 337 -2.39 21.64 45.47
CA PRO A 337 -3.38 21.74 46.53
C PRO A 337 -4.13 23.04 46.28
N LYS A 338 -5.45 22.94 46.05
CA LYS A 338 -6.32 24.11 45.90
C LYS A 338 -6.02 24.97 47.11
N LYS A 339 -5.44 26.15 46.90
CA LYS A 339 -5.21 27.12 47.98
C LYS A 339 -6.56 27.30 48.67
N GLU A 340 -6.64 26.98 49.96
CA GLU A 340 -7.88 27.16 50.71
C GLU A 340 -8.25 28.63 50.61
N LYS A 341 -9.40 28.89 49.99
CA LYS A 341 -9.92 30.24 49.82
C LYS A 341 -10.61 30.69 51.09
N THR A 342 -10.29 31.89 51.54
CA THR A 342 -10.81 32.44 52.78
C THR A 342 -12.04 33.29 52.48
N LEU A 343 -13.16 33.02 53.16
CA LEU A 343 -14.38 33.80 52.98
C LEU A 343 -14.14 35.25 53.46
N GLN A 344 -14.33 36.23 52.57
CA GLN A 344 -14.21 37.65 52.92
C GLN A 344 -15.56 38.26 53.31
N THR A 345 -16.59 38.04 52.49
CA THR A 345 -17.90 38.65 52.74
C THR A 345 -19.04 37.81 52.17
N ILE A 346 -20.23 38.04 52.70
CA ILE A 346 -21.46 37.47 52.19
C ILE A 346 -22.38 38.62 51.80
N THR A 347 -22.92 38.60 50.59
CA THR A 347 -23.88 39.59 50.13
C THR A 347 -25.22 38.97 49.77
N ASP A 348 -26.28 39.77 49.88
CA ASP A 348 -27.58 39.42 49.34
C ASP A 348 -27.61 39.61 47.80
N LEU A 349 -28.77 39.35 47.19
CA LEU A 349 -28.97 39.53 45.75
C LEU A 349 -28.78 40.98 45.28
N LEU A 350 -28.91 41.95 46.18
CA LEU A 350 -28.72 43.37 45.88
C LEU A 350 -27.28 43.85 46.16
N GLY A 351 -26.36 42.92 46.48
CA GLY A 351 -24.95 43.23 46.73
C GLY A 351 -24.69 43.85 48.10
N ARG A 352 -25.66 43.83 49.02
CA ARG A 352 -25.48 44.38 50.37
C ARG A 352 -24.88 43.33 51.28
N THR A 353 -23.84 43.70 52.03
CA THR A 353 -23.23 42.81 53.02
C THR A 353 -24.25 42.36 54.06
N THR A 354 -24.34 41.06 54.28
CA THR A 354 -25.29 40.44 55.21
C THR A 354 -24.65 39.26 55.94
N GLN A 355 -25.28 38.82 57.01
CA GLN A 355 -25.03 37.51 57.61
C GLN A 355 -25.84 36.42 56.88
N PRO A 356 -25.52 35.13 57.06
CA PRO A 356 -26.26 34.03 56.44
C PRO A 356 -27.73 33.96 56.87
N VAL A 357 -28.62 34.54 56.05
CA VAL A 357 -30.07 34.48 56.26
C VAL A 357 -30.64 33.20 55.66
N PRO A 358 -31.48 32.45 56.39
CA PRO A 358 -32.12 31.27 55.83
C PRO A 358 -33.09 31.58 54.69
N ASN A 359 -33.33 30.58 53.84
CA ASN A 359 -34.20 30.61 52.67
C ASN A 359 -33.92 31.78 51.71
N SER A 360 -32.70 32.31 51.74
CA SER A 360 -32.25 33.43 50.94
C SER A 360 -31.09 33.01 50.04
N VAL A 361 -31.06 33.58 48.82
CA VAL A 361 -29.92 33.46 47.92
C VAL A 361 -28.82 34.40 48.41
N LEU A 362 -27.65 33.82 48.68
CA LEU A 362 -26.49 34.52 49.20
C LEU A 362 -25.28 34.29 48.30
N PHE A 363 -24.42 35.29 48.20
CA PHE A 363 -23.16 35.22 47.46
C PHE A 363 -22.00 35.30 48.43
N TYR A 364 -21.18 34.25 48.46
CA TYR A 364 -20.01 34.11 49.31
C TYR A 364 -18.79 34.52 48.48
N ILE A 365 -18.19 35.64 48.83
CA ILE A 365 -17.06 36.22 48.11
C ILE A 365 -15.78 35.89 48.87
N TYR A 366 -14.82 35.31 48.16
CA TYR A 366 -13.55 34.85 48.73
C TYR A 366 -12.40 35.79 48.38
N ASP A 367 -11.30 35.66 49.12
CA ASP A 367 -10.09 36.46 48.96
C ASP A 367 -9.37 36.28 47.62
N ASP A 368 -9.63 35.17 46.94
CA ASP A 368 -9.18 34.91 45.58
C ASP A 368 -10.07 35.57 44.49
N GLY A 369 -11.10 36.31 44.90
CA GLY A 369 -12.06 36.96 44.00
C GLY A 369 -13.15 36.03 43.48
N SER A 370 -13.16 34.75 43.87
CA SER A 370 -14.23 33.82 43.50
C SER A 370 -15.52 34.14 44.26
N VAL A 371 -16.67 33.90 43.61
CA VAL A 371 -17.99 34.11 44.18
C VAL A 371 -18.79 32.82 44.10
N GLU A 372 -19.29 32.34 45.24
CA GLU A 372 -20.19 31.18 45.28
C GLU A 372 -21.61 31.60 45.65
N LYS A 373 -22.57 31.21 44.82
CA LYS A 373 -24.00 31.35 45.12
C LYS A 373 -24.46 30.18 45.97
N ARG A 374 -24.96 30.43 47.18
CA ARG A 374 -25.50 29.41 48.08
C ARG A 374 -26.91 29.78 48.53
N ILE A 375 -27.74 28.76 48.79
CA ILE A 375 -29.03 28.91 49.47
C ILE A 375 -28.90 28.22 50.81
N ARG A 376 -29.00 28.99 51.90
CA ARG A 376 -29.02 28.40 53.24
C ARG A 376 -30.44 27.93 53.54
N LEU A 377 -30.71 26.64 53.45
CA LEU A 377 -31.98 26.07 53.87
C LEU A 377 -31.99 26.00 55.41
N GLU A 378 -33.13 26.32 56.06
CA GLU A 378 -33.29 26.03 57.49
C GLU A 378 -33.23 24.51 57.71
N ARG A 379 -32.56 24.08 58.79
CA ARG A 379 -32.74 22.74 59.35
C ARG A 379 -33.84 22.78 60.38
#